data_AF-A0A841UZ99-F1
#
_entry.id   AF-A0A841UZ99-F1
#
_cell.length_a   1.000
_cell.length_b   1.000
_cell.length_c   1.000
_cell.angle_alpha   90.00
_cell.angle_beta   90.00
_cell.angle_gamma   90.00
#
_symmetry.space_group_name_H-M   'P 1'
#
loop_
_entity.id
_entity.type
_entity.pdbx_description
1 polymer ?
#
loop_
_entity_poly.entity_id
_entity_poly.type
_entity_poly.pdbx_seq_one_letter_code
_entity_poly.pdbx_strand_id
1 'polypeptide(L)' 'MKIQGIIKGNTIELLEDLSLPNGVKISRSISDNLISKKVSWEQIETSIGVWKNQPELDDIFSEIDRERHRS' A
#
# COMPACT_ATOMS: atom_id res chain seq x y z
N MET A 1 -4.33 22.19 -24.26
CA MET A 1 -4.22 20.86 -24.90
C MET A 1 -4.27 19.79 -23.81
N LYS A 2 -4.93 18.66 -24.04
CA LYS A 2 -4.94 17.51 -23.12
C LYS A 2 -4.26 16.35 -23.86
N ILE A 3 -3.20 15.80 -23.28
CA ILE A 3 -2.44 14.67 -23.83
C ILE A 3 -2.76 13.46 -22.96
N GLN A 4 -3.10 12.33 -23.59
CA GLN A 4 -3.37 11.09 -22.86
C GLN A 4 -2.10 10.23 -22.75
N GLY A 5 -1.98 9.55 -21.61
CA GLY A 5 -0.84 8.70 -21.31
C GLY A 5 -1.11 7.80 -20.12
N ILE A 6 -0.33 6.74 -20.00
CA ILE A 6 -0.40 5.75 -18.93
C ILE A 6 0.88 5.78 -18.09
N ILE A 7 0.76 5.50 -16.79
CA ILE A 7 1.91 5.39 -15.89
C ILE A 7 2.47 3.98 -15.99
N LYS A 8 3.79 3.86 -16.20
CA LYS A 8 4.49 2.57 -16.29
C LYS A 8 5.76 2.63 -15.47
N GLY A 9 5.69 2.14 -14.23
CA GLY A 9 6.75 2.35 -13.25
C GLY A 9 6.92 3.85 -12.96
N ASN A 10 8.09 4.39 -13.28
CA ASN A 10 8.45 5.80 -13.06
C ASN A 10 8.33 6.70 -14.29
N THR A 11 7.84 6.16 -15.42
CA THR A 11 7.67 6.92 -16.67
C THR A 11 6.20 7.08 -17.04
N ILE A 12 5.90 8.12 -17.81
CA ILE A 12 4.61 8.33 -18.45
C ILE A 12 4.77 7.95 -19.93
N GLU A 13 4.05 6.92 -20.37
CA GLU A 13 3.99 6.51 -21.77
C GLU A 13 2.83 7.25 -22.44
N LEU A 14 3.11 7.99 -23.51
CA LEU A 14 2.09 8.73 -24.25
C LEU A 14 1.36 7.80 -25.22
N LEU A 15 0.06 8.02 -25.40
CA LEU A 15 -0.76 7.22 -26.34
C LEU A 15 -0.73 7.77 -27.77
N GLU A 16 -0.10 8.92 -27.98
CA GLU A 16 -0.09 9.68 -29.23
C GLU A 16 1.32 10.21 -29.47
N ASP A 17 1.74 10.24 -30.74
CA ASP A 17 3.01 10.84 -31.13
C ASP A 17 2.92 12.37 -31.10
N LEU A 18 3.71 12.99 -30.22
CA LEU A 18 3.85 14.45 -30.13
C LEU A 18 5.21 14.89 -30.64
N SER A 19 5.23 15.64 -31.74
CA SER A 19 6.44 16.37 -32.19
C SER A 19 6.61 17.66 -31.39
N LEU A 20 7.05 17.53 -30.14
CA LEU A 20 7.46 18.67 -29.34
C LEU A 20 8.94 19.01 -29.59
N PRO A 21 9.31 20.29 -29.62
CA PRO A 21 10.71 20.70 -29.65
C PRO A 21 11.49 20.12 -28.47
N ASN A 22 12.77 19.83 -28.71
CA ASN A 22 13.67 19.36 -27.66
C ASN A 22 13.77 20.39 -26.51
N GLY A 23 13.70 19.91 -25.27
CA GLY A 23 13.80 20.74 -24.07
C GLY A 23 12.48 21.34 -23.56
N VAL A 24 11.35 21.03 -24.18
CA VAL A 24 10.04 21.46 -23.67
C VAL A 24 9.72 20.75 -22.35
N LYS A 25 9.52 21.53 -21.29
CA LYS A 25 9.11 21.03 -19.98
C LYS A 25 7.59 20.90 -19.92
N ILE A 26 7.10 19.71 -19.59
CA ILE A 26 5.68 19.43 -19.39
C ILE A 26 5.46 19.17 -17.89
N SER A 27 4.48 19.86 -17.30
CA SER A 27 4.05 19.62 -15.92
C SER A 27 2.62 19.10 -15.90
N ARG A 28 2.37 18.10 -15.04
CA ARG A 28 1.03 17.59 -14.76
C ARG A 28 0.80 17.66 -13.25
N SER A 29 -0.31 18.25 -12.84
CA SER A 29 -0.76 18.12 -11.46
C SER A 29 -1.36 16.74 -11.28
N ILE A 30 -0.82 15.97 -10.33
CA ILE A 30 -1.33 14.67 -9.94
C ILE A 30 -2.00 14.88 -8.57
N SER A 31 -3.21 14.36 -8.41
CA SER A 31 -3.91 14.44 -7.13
C SER A 31 -3.25 13.50 -6.10
N ASP A 32 -3.08 13.97 -4.87
CA ASP A 32 -2.40 13.24 -3.79
C ASP A 32 -3.05 11.89 -3.45
N ASN A 33 -4.34 11.71 -3.76
CA ASN A 33 -5.06 10.45 -3.56
C ASN A 33 -4.60 9.32 -4.49
N LEU A 34 -3.90 9.63 -5.59
CA LEU A 34 -3.33 8.64 -6.50
C LEU A 34 -1.93 8.20 -6.08
N ILE A 35 -1.29 8.97 -5.18
CA ILE A 35 -0.03 8.58 -4.57
C ILE A 35 -0.39 7.52 -3.53
N SER A 36 -0.02 6.27 -3.80
CA SER A 36 -0.15 5.20 -2.81
C SER A 36 0.57 5.65 -1.54
N LYS A 37 -0.22 5.98 -0.49
CA LYS A 37 0.35 6.24 0.82
C LYS A 37 1.06 4.96 1.23
N LYS A 38 2.37 5.04 1.42
CA LYS A 38 3.09 4.00 2.16
C LYS A 38 2.37 3.86 3.49
N VAL A 39 1.74 2.71 3.70
CA VAL A 39 1.18 2.36 5.00
C VAL A 39 2.36 2.36 5.97
N SER A 40 2.32 3.21 6.99
CA SER A 40 3.40 3.23 7.98
C SER A 40 3.26 2.03 8.92
N TRP A 41 4.39 1.57 9.47
CA TRP A 41 4.38 0.52 10.48
C TRP A 41 3.48 0.88 11.67
N GLU A 42 3.40 2.16 12.03
CA GLU A 42 2.54 2.63 13.14
C GLU A 42 1.04 2.41 12.86
N GLN A 43 0.61 2.55 11.60
CA GLN A 43 -0.77 2.28 11.19
C GLN A 43 -1.10 0.79 11.26
N ILE A 44 -0.12 -0.05 10.92
CA ILE A 44 -0.22 -1.51 10.99
C ILE A 44 -0.25 -1.94 12.47
N GLU A 45 0.65 -1.43 13.31
CA GLU A 45 0.71 -1.73 14.74
C GLU A 45 -0.58 -1.35 15.48
N THR A 46 -1.22 -0.24 15.11
CA THR A 46 -2.53 0.14 15.68
C THR A 46 -3.60 -0.92 15.41
N SER A 47 -3.53 -1.57 14.24
CA SER A 47 -4.50 -2.60 13.83
C SER A 47 -4.18 -3.98 14.43
N ILE A 48 -2.88 -4.30 14.58
CA ILE A 48 -2.40 -5.60 15.09
C ILE A 48 -2.40 -5.63 16.63
N GLY A 49 -2.15 -4.49 17.29
CA GLY A 49 -2.11 -4.37 18.74
C GLY A 49 -3.43 -4.69 19.45
N VAL A 50 -4.55 -4.74 18.71
CA VAL A 50 -5.87 -5.17 19.21
C VAL A 50 -5.85 -6.61 19.74
N TRP A 51 -4.93 -7.45 19.26
CA TRP A 51 -4.81 -8.86 19.62
C TRP A 51 -3.87 -9.08 20.82
N LYS A 52 -3.20 -8.02 21.31
CA LYS A 52 -2.22 -8.12 22.40
C LYS A 52 -2.94 -8.06 23.75
N ASN A 53 -2.66 -9.03 24.63
CA ASN A 53 -3.24 -9.15 25.97
C ASN A 53 -4.76 -9.40 25.97
N GLN A 54 -5.26 -10.28 25.10
CA GLN A 54 -6.65 -10.73 25.14
C GLN A 54 -6.72 -12.04 25.95
N PRO A 55 -7.25 -12.03 27.19
CA PRO A 55 -7.28 -13.21 28.04
C PRO A 55 -8.03 -14.39 27.40
N GLU A 56 -9.07 -14.10 26.61
CA GLU A 56 -9.82 -15.10 25.85
C GLU A 56 -8.94 -15.85 24.84
N LEU A 57 -7.99 -15.16 24.20
CA LEU A 57 -7.02 -15.80 23.31
C LEU A 57 -6.00 -16.62 24.11
N ASP A 58 -5.52 -16.10 25.23
CA ASP A 58 -4.59 -16.82 26.11
C ASP A 58 -5.21 -18.14 26.61
N ASP A 59 -6.50 -18.12 26.98
CA ASP A 59 -7.26 -19.29 27.39
C ASP A 59 -7.42 -20.31 26.25
N ILE A 60 -7.76 -19.85 25.04
CA ILE A 60 -7.88 -20.70 23.84
C ILE A 60 -6.54 -21.36 23.50
N PHE A 61 -5.44 -20.59 23.48
CA PHE A 61 -4.12 -21.13 23.19
C PHE A 61 -3.64 -22.10 24.27
N SER A 62 -3.95 -21.84 25.54
CA SER A 62 -3.64 -22.75 26.66
C SER A 62 -4.41 -24.06 26.57
N GLU A 63 -5.67 -24.03 26.12
CA GLU A 63 -6.47 -25.23 25.87
C GLU A 63 -5.86 -26.09 24.75
N ILE A 64 -5.53 -25.45 23.62
CA ILE A 64 -4.90 -26.11 22.47
C ILE A 64 -3.56 -26.74 22.88
N ASP A 65 -2.76 -26.03 23.69
CA ASP A 65 -1.47 -26.52 24.16
C ASP A 65 -1.63 -27.76 25.06
N ARG A 66 -2.63 -27.74 25.95
CA ARG A 66 -2.96 -28.88 26.80
C ARG A 66 -3.42 -30.10 26.00
N GLU A 67 -4.19 -29.91 24.93
CA GLU A 67 -4.60 -30.99 24.04
C GLU A 67 -3.42 -31.60 23.29
N ARG A 68 -2.48 -30.78 22.82
CA ARG A 68 -1.28 -31.26 22.10
C ARG A 68 -0.35 -32.10 22.96
N HIS A 69 -0.24 -31.79 24.24
CA HIS A 69 0.67 -32.47 25.17
C HIS A 69 -0.02 -33.58 25.99
N ARG A 70 -1.25 -33.98 25.63
CA ARG A 70 -2.02 -35.03 26.29
C ARG A 70 -1.75 -36.46 25.77
N SER A 71 -0.83 -36.64 24.81
CA SER A 71 -0.44 -37.96 24.27
C SER A 71 0.72 -38.61 25.01
#